data_AF-Q58219-F1
#
_entry.id   AF-Q58219-F1
#
_cell.length_a   1.000
_cell.length_b   1.000
_cell.length_c   1.000
_cell.angle_alpha   90.00
_cell.angle_beta   90.00
_cell.angle_gamma   90.00
#
_symmetry.space_group_name_H-M   'P 1'
#
loop_
_entity.id
_entity.type
_entity.pdbx_description
1 polymer ?
#
loop_
_entity_poly.entity_id
_entity_poly.type
_entity_poly.pdbx_seq_one_letter_code
_entity_poly.pdbx_strand_id
1 'polypeptide(L)'
;MVIIMPTTYELKIYGKVQHVGFRDRIENIGKGLGINGIIYNYKDGTVRILANFDDEEDKELFKKYIERLEKKDKLIEIEKIEEKRLNTYIEFPEGISRLSSDDILELNKKLDEGVKYIKLIFAELEEHKKVLLEIKDMHVKTVEILSEHTRILNEIKDTLKDIKDKL
;
A
#
# COMPACT_ATOMS: atom_id res chain seq x y z
N MET A 1 -20.32 42.25 5.96
CA MET A 1 -19.03 41.56 5.75
C MET A 1 -18.85 40.61 6.92
N VAL A 2 -19.10 39.31 6.74
CA VAL A 2 -18.83 38.34 7.80
C VAL A 2 -17.33 38.12 7.78
N ILE A 3 -16.63 38.65 8.78
CA ILE A 3 -15.22 38.31 9.00
C ILE A 3 -15.23 36.86 9.48
N ILE A 4 -15.04 35.92 8.55
CA ILE A 4 -14.84 34.52 8.91
C ILE A 4 -13.45 34.48 9.52
N MET A 5 -13.38 34.49 10.85
CA MET A 5 -12.10 34.26 11.52
C MET A 5 -11.59 32.88 11.10
N PRO A 6 -10.30 32.77 10.73
CA PRO A 6 -9.72 31.48 10.42
C PRO A 6 -9.89 30.58 11.65
N THR A 7 -10.26 29.34 11.41
CA THR A 7 -10.60 28.39 12.46
C THR A 7 -9.84 27.10 12.22
N THR A 8 -9.39 26.48 13.30
CA THR A 8 -8.83 25.14 13.26
C THR A 8 -9.96 24.12 13.26
N TYR A 9 -9.80 23.07 12.47
CA TYR A 9 -10.69 21.90 12.44
C TYR A 9 -9.95 20.69 13.00
N GLU A 10 -10.67 19.87 13.76
CA GLU A 10 -10.27 18.51 14.12
C GLU A 10 -10.90 17.55 13.13
N LEU A 11 -10.08 16.79 12.40
CA LEU A 11 -10.50 15.62 11.64
C LEU A 11 -10.09 14.36 12.42
N LYS A 12 -11.04 13.47 12.66
CA LYS A 12 -10.79 12.14 13.24
C LYS A 12 -11.04 11.08 12.20
N ILE A 13 -10.04 10.26 11.96
CA ILE A 13 -10.05 9.25 10.92
C ILE A 13 -10.07 7.88 11.60
N TYR A 14 -11.10 7.11 11.26
CA TYR A 14 -11.37 5.76 11.77
C TYR A 14 -11.00 4.71 10.71
N GLY A 15 -10.66 3.51 11.18
CA GLY A 15 -10.28 2.37 10.34
C GLY A 15 -8.85 1.92 10.56
N LYS A 16 -8.30 1.17 9.59
CA LYS A 16 -6.91 0.70 9.60
C LYS A 16 -5.98 1.79 9.09
N VAL A 17 -5.74 2.80 9.93
CA VAL A 17 -4.96 4.00 9.58
C VAL A 17 -3.71 4.22 10.43
N GLN A 18 -3.59 3.57 11.59
CA GLN A 18 -2.36 3.65 12.38
C GLN A 18 -1.31 2.64 11.87
N HIS A 19 -0.04 2.98 12.02
CA HIS A 19 1.12 2.11 11.75
C HIS A 19 1.30 1.60 10.30
N VAL A 20 0.39 1.98 9.38
CA VAL A 20 0.41 1.60 7.95
C VAL A 20 1.00 2.69 7.03
N GLY A 21 1.73 3.67 7.57
CA GLY A 21 2.30 4.78 6.78
C GLY A 21 1.30 5.89 6.41
N PHE A 22 0.11 5.89 7.00
CA PHE A 22 -0.95 6.87 6.73
C PHE A 22 -0.50 8.31 7.03
N ARG A 23 0.15 8.57 8.18
CA ARG A 23 0.58 9.94 8.57
C ARG A 23 1.53 10.56 7.55
N ASP A 24 2.46 9.77 7.02
CA ASP A 24 3.38 10.14 5.94
C ASP A 24 2.64 10.59 4.68
N ARG A 25 1.53 9.92 4.34
CA ARG A 25 0.68 10.34 3.21
C ARG A 25 -0.01 11.66 3.50
N ILE A 26 -0.51 11.86 4.71
CA ILE A 26 -1.19 13.11 5.10
C ILE A 26 -0.25 14.30 5.07
N GLU A 27 0.98 14.16 5.58
CA GLU A 27 1.97 15.24 5.52
C GLU A 27 2.27 15.66 4.09
N ASN A 28 2.43 14.68 3.18
CA ASN A 28 2.66 14.95 1.77
C ASN A 28 1.45 15.65 1.11
N ILE A 29 0.23 15.24 1.44
CA ILE A 29 -0.99 15.90 0.95
C ILE A 29 -1.07 17.33 1.50
N GLY A 30 -0.87 17.51 2.81
CA GLY A 30 -0.92 18.82 3.46
C GLY A 30 0.11 19.78 2.88
N LYS A 31 1.35 19.33 2.71
CA LYS A 31 2.40 20.10 2.04
C LYS A 31 2.04 20.45 0.59
N GLY A 32 1.45 19.52 -0.15
CA GLY A 32 1.04 19.74 -1.53
C GLY A 32 -0.11 20.75 -1.71
N LEU A 33 -0.94 20.92 -0.67
CA LEU A 33 -2.07 21.83 -0.64
C LEU A 33 -1.82 23.11 0.18
N GLY A 34 -0.63 23.29 0.76
CA GLY A 34 -0.34 24.45 1.61
C GLY A 34 -1.07 24.46 2.96
N ILE A 35 -1.50 23.29 3.44
CA ILE A 35 -2.26 23.15 4.68
C ILE A 35 -1.31 23.03 5.87
N ASN A 36 -1.51 23.89 6.87
CA ASN A 36 -0.75 23.89 8.12
C ASN A 36 -1.53 23.14 9.21
N GLY A 37 -0.82 22.30 9.97
CA GLY A 37 -1.48 21.48 10.97
C GLY A 37 -0.56 20.54 11.75
N ILE A 38 -1.19 19.70 12.56
CA ILE A 38 -0.53 18.57 13.20
C ILE A 38 -1.31 17.29 13.00
N ILE A 39 -0.59 16.17 12.94
CA ILE A 39 -1.17 14.83 12.83
C ILE A 39 -0.58 13.90 13.89
N TYR A 40 -1.45 13.10 14.52
CA TYR A 40 -1.04 12.15 15.55
C TYR A 40 -1.93 10.92 15.60
N ASN A 41 -1.37 9.81 16.07
CA ASN A 41 -2.13 8.65 16.49
C ASN A 41 -2.77 8.95 17.84
N TYR A 42 -4.05 8.61 18.01
CA TYR A 42 -4.71 8.70 19.30
C TYR A 42 -4.96 7.31 19.89
N LYS A 43 -5.08 7.25 21.23
CA LYS A 43 -5.16 5.99 21.98
C LYS A 43 -6.40 5.12 21.68
N ASP A 44 -7.43 5.71 21.06
CA ASP A 44 -8.66 5.00 20.65
C ASP A 44 -8.53 4.31 19.28
N GLY A 45 -7.33 4.32 18.68
CA GLY A 45 -7.07 3.73 17.36
C GLY A 45 -7.30 4.70 16.19
N THR A 46 -7.83 5.90 16.43
CA THR A 46 -8.00 6.91 15.39
C THR A 46 -6.70 7.63 15.05
N VAL A 47 -6.57 8.12 13.83
CA VAL A 47 -5.62 9.19 13.51
C VAL A 47 -6.35 10.51 13.59
N ARG A 48 -5.76 11.51 14.23
CA ARG A 48 -6.34 12.84 14.38
C ARG A 48 -5.48 13.89 13.71
N ILE A 49 -6.13 14.83 13.04
CA ILE A 49 -5.51 15.95 12.38
C ILE A 49 -6.13 17.21 12.95
N LEU A 50 -5.30 18.15 13.40
CA LEU A 50 -5.70 19.54 13.60
C LEU A 50 -5.13 20.33 12.43
N ALA A 51 -5.99 20.97 11.64
CA ALA A 51 -5.55 21.71 10.46
C ALA A 51 -6.33 23.02 10.32
N ASN A 52 -5.63 24.00 9.76
CA ASN A 52 -6.22 25.24 9.29
C ASN A 52 -6.43 25.14 7.79
N PHE A 53 -7.59 25.59 7.32
CA PHE A 53 -7.93 25.66 5.91
C PHE A 53 -8.28 27.10 5.58
N ASP A 54 -7.81 27.58 4.44
CA ASP A 54 -8.08 28.94 3.99
C ASP A 54 -9.56 29.11 3.63
N ASP A 55 -10.16 28.08 3.04
CA ASP A 55 -11.58 28.00 2.78
C ASP A 55 -12.14 26.56 2.87
N GLU A 56 -13.45 26.45 2.63
CA GLU A 56 -14.18 25.19 2.68
C GLU A 56 -13.81 24.26 1.50
N GLU A 57 -13.40 24.81 0.36
CA GLU A 57 -13.02 24.03 -0.83
C GLU A 57 -11.71 23.29 -0.59
N ASP A 58 -10.70 23.95 0.00
CA ASP A 58 -9.43 23.34 0.39
C ASP A 58 -9.62 22.21 1.40
N LYS A 59 -10.53 22.40 2.36
CA LYS A 59 -10.87 21.36 3.36
C LYS A 59 -11.51 20.14 2.71
N GLU A 60 -12.49 20.34 1.85
CA GLU A 60 -13.16 19.22 1.16
C GLU A 60 -12.21 18.52 0.17
N LEU A 61 -11.34 19.28 -0.50
CA LEU A 61 -10.30 18.73 -1.36
C LEU A 61 -9.32 17.87 -0.55
N PHE A 62 -8.87 18.35 0.61
CA PHE A 62 -8.02 17.59 1.52
C PHE A 62 -8.68 16.27 1.95
N LYS A 63 -9.93 16.31 2.44
CA LYS A 63 -10.71 15.12 2.82
C LYS A 63 -10.85 14.13 1.67
N LYS A 64 -11.14 14.60 0.46
CA LYS A 64 -11.23 13.77 -0.75
C LYS A 64 -9.90 13.09 -1.10
N TYR A 65 -8.76 13.75 -0.88
CA TYR A 65 -7.46 13.11 -1.06
C TYR A 65 -7.19 12.05 0.00
N ILE A 66 -7.61 12.27 1.24
CA ILE A 66 -7.53 11.28 2.32
C ILE A 66 -8.31 10.02 1.94
N GLU A 67 -9.58 10.16 1.55
CA GLU A 67 -10.45 9.04 1.15
C GLU A 67 -9.87 8.25 -0.04
N ARG A 68 -9.13 8.91 -0.94
CA ARG A 68 -8.49 8.25 -2.08
C ARG A 68 -7.28 7.40 -1.71
N LEU A 69 -6.75 7.49 -0.49
CA LEU A 69 -5.60 6.70 -0.06
C LEU A 69 -5.89 5.20 -0.03
N GLU A 70 -7.08 4.81 0.44
CA GLU A 70 -7.54 3.41 0.48
C GLU A 70 -7.55 2.76 -0.92
N LYS A 71 -7.83 3.54 -1.98
CA LYS A 71 -7.81 3.05 -3.37
C LYS A 71 -6.40 2.76 -3.89
N LYS A 72 -5.37 3.37 -3.29
CA LYS A 72 -3.98 3.26 -3.74
C LYS A 72 -3.14 2.34 -2.87
N ASP A 73 -3.52 2.15 -1.61
CA ASP A 73 -2.77 1.39 -0.63
C ASP A 73 -3.68 0.43 0.12
N LYS A 74 -3.57 -0.87 -0.19
CA LYS A 74 -4.40 -1.93 0.41
C LYS A 74 -4.14 -2.11 1.90
N LEU A 75 -3.11 -1.48 2.47
CA LEU A 75 -2.85 -1.51 3.90
C LEU A 75 -3.68 -0.48 4.67
N ILE A 76 -4.17 0.55 3.99
CA ILE A 76 -4.99 1.62 4.55
C ILE A 76 -6.47 1.29 4.31
N GLU A 77 -7.27 1.32 5.37
CA GLU A 77 -8.74 1.20 5.30
C GLU A 77 -9.35 2.37 6.06
N ILE A 78 -10.28 3.11 5.44
CA ILE A 78 -10.91 4.29 6.04
C ILE A 78 -12.39 4.01 6.23
N GLU A 79 -12.79 3.82 7.48
CA GLU A 79 -14.20 3.55 7.82
C GLU A 79 -15.03 4.83 7.84
N LYS A 80 -14.46 5.90 8.40
CA LYS A 80 -15.16 7.17 8.63
C LYS A 80 -14.18 8.31 8.85
N ILE A 81 -14.56 9.51 8.40
CA ILE A 81 -13.93 10.77 8.80
C ILE A 81 -14.98 11.60 9.56
N GLU A 82 -14.70 11.91 10.82
CA GLU A 82 -15.46 12.90 11.59
C GLU A 82 -14.77 14.25 11.56
N GLU A 83 -15.56 15.32 11.43
CA GLU A 83 -15.07 16.69 11.43
C GLU A 83 -15.67 17.47 12.59
N LYS A 84 -14.85 18.29 13.24
CA LYS A 84 -15.28 19.23 14.27
C LYS A 84 -14.57 20.57 14.13
N ARG A 85 -15.33 21.65 14.05
CA ARG A 85 -14.80 23.02 14.15
C ARG A 85 -14.45 23.35 15.60
N LEU A 86 -13.26 23.89 15.86
CA LEU A 86 -12.80 24.20 17.21
C LEU A 86 -13.10 25.64 17.69
N ASN A 87 -13.69 26.49 16.83
CA ASN A 87 -14.00 27.91 17.13
C ASN A 87 -12.81 28.70 17.70
N THR A 88 -11.60 28.30 17.35
CA THR A 88 -10.33 28.92 17.73
C THR A 88 -9.36 28.77 16.57
N TYR A 89 -8.33 29.62 16.53
CA TYR A 89 -7.22 29.51 15.59
C TYR A 89 -5.96 29.09 16.35
N ILE A 90 -5.39 27.96 15.96
CA ILE A 90 -4.10 27.50 16.44
C ILE A 90 -3.10 27.79 15.34
N GLU A 91 -2.06 28.58 15.64
CA GLU A 91 -0.97 28.80 14.72
C GLU A 91 -0.07 27.55 14.70
N PHE A 92 0.15 27.01 13.50
CA PHE A 92 1.03 25.86 13.28
C PHE A 92 2.24 26.28 12.45
N PRO A 93 3.37 25.57 12.58
CA PRO A 93 4.44 25.65 11.59
C PRO A 93 3.92 25.35 10.18
N GLU A 94 4.70 25.73 9.16
CA GLU A 94 4.37 25.45 7.77
C GLU A 94 4.26 23.94 7.51
N GLY A 95 3.17 23.55 6.84
CA GLY A 95 2.82 22.16 6.55
C GLY A 95 2.18 21.43 7.74
N ILE A 96 1.81 20.18 7.50
CA ILE A 96 1.35 19.28 8.56
C ILE A 96 2.56 18.63 9.22
N SER A 97 2.68 18.79 10.54
CA SER A 97 3.76 18.20 11.34
C SER A 97 3.28 16.99 12.13
N ARG A 98 4.15 15.99 12.34
CA ARG A 98 3.84 14.87 13.25
C ARG A 98 3.94 15.31 14.69
N LEU A 99 2.90 15.06 15.47
CA LEU A 99 2.98 15.03 16.91
C LEU A 99 3.09 13.58 17.37
N SER A 100 4.18 13.26 18.05
CA SER A 100 4.40 11.96 18.67
C SER A 100 4.31 12.09 20.18
N SER A 101 3.48 11.26 20.81
CA SER A 101 3.34 11.23 22.27
C SER A 101 4.21 10.16 22.92
N ASP A 102 4.66 9.14 22.17
CA ASP A 102 5.41 8.01 22.70
C ASP A 102 6.17 7.27 21.59
N ASP A 103 7.28 7.87 21.13
CA ASP A 103 8.08 7.37 20.00
C ASP A 103 8.47 5.90 20.15
N ILE A 104 8.82 5.46 21.37
CA ILE A 104 9.28 4.09 21.63
C ILE A 104 8.11 3.11 21.49
N LEU A 105 6.96 3.42 22.09
CA LEU A 105 5.79 2.55 22.01
C LEU A 105 5.29 2.46 20.55
N GLU A 106 5.26 3.57 19.82
CA GLU A 106 4.90 3.56 18.40
C GLU A 106 5.87 2.76 17.54
N LEU A 107 7.17 2.85 17.82
CA LEU A 107 8.21 2.11 17.12
C LEU A 107 8.09 0.61 17.36
N ASN A 108 7.86 0.18 18.61
CA ASN A 108 7.63 -1.23 18.93
C ASN A 108 6.41 -1.80 18.19
N LYS A 109 5.29 -1.06 18.15
CA LYS A 109 4.10 -1.48 17.39
C LYS A 109 4.39 -1.62 15.89
N LYS A 110 5.14 -0.68 15.30
CA LYS A 110 5.56 -0.78 13.88
C LYS A 110 6.46 -1.99 13.64
N LEU A 111 7.37 -2.30 14.56
CA LEU A 111 8.22 -3.49 14.46
C LEU A 111 7.40 -4.78 14.53
N ASP A 112 6.44 -4.88 15.45
CA ASP A 112 5.54 -6.04 15.57
C ASP A 112 4.70 -6.25 14.30
N GLU A 113 4.16 -5.17 13.73
CA GLU A 113 3.47 -5.23 12.44
C GLU A 113 4.41 -5.64 11.30
N GLY A 114 5.63 -5.10 11.27
CA GLY A 114 6.66 -5.51 10.34
C GLY A 114 6.95 -7.01 10.42
N VAL A 115 7.12 -7.54 11.63
CA VAL A 115 7.31 -8.99 11.88
C VAL A 115 6.11 -9.80 11.37
N LYS A 116 4.88 -9.32 11.55
CA LYS A 116 3.67 -9.96 11.02
C LYS A 116 3.69 -10.02 9.48
N TYR A 117 3.99 -8.92 8.80
CA TYR A 117 4.07 -8.89 7.34
C TYR A 117 5.19 -9.79 6.82
N ILE A 118 6.36 -9.80 7.48
CA ILE A 118 7.48 -10.68 7.13
C ILE A 118 7.06 -12.16 7.21
N LYS A 119 6.32 -12.56 8.25
CA LYS A 119 5.79 -13.93 8.36
C LYS A 119 4.84 -14.29 7.23
N LEU A 120 3.96 -13.37 6.82
CA LEU A 120 3.06 -13.57 5.68
C LEU A 120 3.83 -13.72 4.36
N ILE A 121 4.87 -12.89 4.16
CA ILE A 121 5.74 -12.98 2.98
C ILE A 121 6.43 -14.35 2.93
N PHE A 122 6.97 -14.84 4.06
CA PHE A 122 7.60 -16.16 4.10
C PHE A 122 6.62 -17.29 3.79
N ALA A 123 5.38 -17.20 4.27
CA ALA A 123 4.35 -18.19 3.94
C ALA A 123 4.05 -18.21 2.43
N GLU A 124 3.86 -17.03 1.82
CA GLU A 124 3.64 -16.90 0.38
C GLU A 124 4.83 -17.41 -0.45
N LEU A 125 6.06 -17.12 -0.01
CA LEU A 125 7.27 -17.60 -0.67
C LEU A 125 7.39 -19.14 -0.63
N GLU A 126 6.98 -19.79 0.45
CA GLU A 126 6.99 -21.25 0.54
C GLU A 126 5.94 -21.87 -0.41
N GLU A 127 4.77 -21.26 -0.56
CA GLU A 127 3.79 -21.70 -1.56
C GLU A 127 4.29 -21.52 -2.99
N HIS A 128 4.88 -20.36 -3.32
CA HIS A 128 5.50 -20.14 -4.62
C HIS A 128 6.63 -21.14 -4.92
N LYS A 129 7.42 -21.51 -3.92
CA LYS A 129 8.48 -22.52 -4.06
C LYS A 129 7.92 -23.89 -4.43
N LYS A 130 6.77 -24.32 -3.88
CA LYS A 130 6.11 -25.58 -4.27
C LYS A 130 5.68 -25.54 -5.73
N VAL A 131 5.02 -24.45 -6.15
CA VAL A 131 4.60 -24.26 -7.55
C VAL A 131 5.81 -24.28 -8.50
N LEU A 132 6.93 -23.65 -8.11
CA LEU A 132 8.15 -23.68 -8.91
C LEU A 132 8.75 -25.09 -9.04
N LEU A 133 8.67 -25.92 -8.00
CA LEU A 133 9.11 -27.32 -8.07
C LEU A 133 8.22 -28.13 -9.01
N GLU A 134 6.91 -27.96 -8.95
CA GLU A 134 5.97 -28.62 -9.87
C GLU A 134 6.22 -28.22 -11.32
N ILE A 135 6.42 -26.93 -11.58
CA ILE A 135 6.77 -26.42 -12.92
C ILE A 135 8.08 -27.04 -13.41
N LYS A 136 9.10 -27.13 -12.54
CA LYS A 136 10.38 -27.75 -12.88
C LYS A 136 10.20 -29.22 -13.27
N ASP A 137 9.41 -29.98 -12.51
CA ASP A 137 9.17 -31.40 -12.79
C ASP A 137 8.40 -31.60 -14.11
N MET A 138 7.39 -30.76 -14.37
CA MET A 138 6.69 -30.74 -15.67
C MET A 138 7.64 -30.39 -16.82
N HIS A 139 8.55 -29.44 -16.59
CA HIS A 139 9.53 -29.04 -17.61
C HIS A 139 10.49 -30.17 -17.95
N VAL A 140 11.00 -30.91 -16.95
CA VAL A 140 11.86 -32.09 -17.17
C VAL A 140 11.14 -33.13 -18.04
N LYS A 141 9.90 -33.50 -17.70
CA LYS A 141 9.10 -34.45 -18.49
C LYS A 141 8.86 -33.95 -19.92
N THR A 142 8.63 -32.65 -20.09
CA THR A 142 8.46 -32.05 -21.41
C THR A 142 9.72 -32.19 -22.26
N VAL A 143 10.89 -31.94 -21.68
CA VAL A 143 12.19 -32.09 -22.35
C VAL A 143 12.46 -33.55 -22.73
N GLU A 144 12.12 -34.51 -21.88
CA GLU A 144 12.22 -35.95 -22.18
C GLU A 144 11.36 -36.33 -23.37
N ILE A 145 10.08 -35.93 -23.39
CA ILE A 145 9.16 -36.19 -24.51
C ILE A 145 9.67 -35.57 -25.81
N LEU A 146 10.17 -34.33 -25.77
CA LEU A 146 10.73 -33.66 -26.94
C LEU A 146 11.98 -34.37 -27.47
N SER A 147 12.80 -34.91 -26.58
CA SER A 147 13.99 -35.68 -26.96
C SER A 147 13.59 -36.96 -27.69
N GLU A 148 12.55 -37.66 -27.23
CA GLU A 148 12.05 -38.85 -27.92
C GLU A 148 11.37 -38.54 -29.25
N HIS A 149 10.58 -37.47 -29.32
CA HIS A 149 10.04 -37.00 -30.61
C HIS A 149 11.16 -36.68 -31.61
N THR A 150 12.25 -36.06 -31.15
CA THR A 150 13.42 -35.77 -31.99
C THR A 150 14.06 -37.06 -32.50
N ARG A 151 14.21 -38.08 -31.65
CA ARG A 151 14.73 -39.39 -32.06
C ARG A 151 13.84 -40.04 -33.14
N ILE A 152 12.53 -40.09 -32.90
CA ILE A 152 11.57 -40.66 -33.86
C ILE A 152 11.60 -39.92 -35.20
N LEU A 153 11.69 -38.59 -35.19
CA LEU A 153 11.79 -37.78 -36.42
C LEU A 153 13.05 -38.10 -37.22
N ASN A 154 14.18 -38.34 -36.55
CA ASN A 154 15.41 -38.77 -37.22
C ASN A 154 15.25 -40.17 -37.84
N GLU A 155 14.65 -41.12 -37.13
CA GLU A 155 14.38 -42.48 -37.65
C GLU A 155 13.47 -42.45 -38.89
N ILE A 156 12.42 -41.61 -38.86
CA ILE A 156 11.52 -41.40 -40.00
C ILE A 156 12.28 -40.79 -41.18
N LYS A 157 13.11 -39.78 -40.92
CA LYS A 157 13.92 -39.12 -41.95
C LYS A 157 14.87 -40.10 -42.64
N ASP A 158 15.53 -40.96 -41.87
CA ASP A 158 16.44 -41.98 -42.40
C ASP A 158 15.70 -43.01 -43.25
N THR A 159 14.54 -43.47 -42.77
CA THR A 159 13.67 -44.40 -43.52
C THR A 159 13.20 -43.79 -44.84
N LEU A 160 12.80 -42.52 -44.85
CA LEU A 160 12.39 -41.83 -46.07
C LEU A 160 13.54 -41.67 -47.08
N LYS A 161 14.76 -41.47 -46.59
CA LYS A 161 15.95 -41.43 -47.43
C LYS A 161 16.21 -42.80 -48.08
N ASP A 162 16.14 -43.88 -47.30
CA ASP A 162 16.31 -45.25 -47.81
C ASP A 162 15.26 -45.63 -48.86
N ILE A 163 14.02 -45.14 -48.71
CA ILE A 163 12.95 -45.33 -49.72
C ILE A 163 13.27 -44.54 -50.98
N LYS A 164 13.69 -43.28 -50.84
CA LYS A 164 14.05 -42.42 -51.98
C LYS A 164 15.21 -43.01 -52.79
N ASP A 165 16.20 -43.61 -52.14
CA ASP A 165 17.37 -44.20 -52.79
C ASP A 165 17.05 -45.53 -53.52
N LYS A 166 15.84 -46.10 -53.32
CA LYS A 166 15.36 -47.34 -53.97
C LYS A 166 14.41 -47.10 -55.16
N LEU A 167 13.95 -45.86 -55.38
CA LEU A 167 13.07 -45.47 -56.49
C LEU A 167 13.88 -44.84 -57.63
#